data_AF-A0A3N2RCN2-F1
#
_entry.id   AF-A0A3N2RCN2-F1
#
_cell.length_a   1.000
_cell.length_b   1.000
_cell.length_c   1.000
_cell.angle_alpha   90.00
_cell.angle_beta   90.00
_cell.angle_gamma   90.00
#
_symmetry.space_group_name_H-M   'P 1'
#
loop_
_entity.id
_entity.type
_entity.pdbx_description
1 polymer ?
#
loop_
_entity_poly.entity_id
_entity_poly.type
_entity_poly.pdbx_seq_one_letter_code
_entity_poly.pdbx_strand_id
1 'polypeptide(L)'
;MFTANQEKWAISLLLVFVAIGLYAAAGVSLLGPPGLDPDFNAGWTAAVSMVACYQIAHRNIHRAMGPWLFVLGFLLPTAVQLAGVAVRLIRIYF
;
A
#
# COMPACT_ATOMS: atom_id res chain seq x y z
N MET A 1 15.22 -19.14 20.32
CA MET A 1 15.62 -17.74 20.11
C MET A 1 16.00 -17.60 18.65
N PHE A 2 15.29 -16.78 17.86
CA PHE A 2 15.67 -16.55 16.47
C PHE A 2 17.01 -15.83 16.42
N THR A 3 17.86 -16.18 15.46
CA THR A 3 19.09 -15.42 15.21
C THR A 3 18.75 -14.09 14.52
N ALA A 4 19.53 -13.04 14.75
CA ALA A 4 19.30 -11.73 14.14
C ALA A 4 19.21 -11.76 12.60
N ASN A 5 19.82 -12.76 11.94
CA ASN A 5 19.70 -12.97 10.51
C ASN A 5 18.32 -13.54 10.11
N GLN A 6 17.75 -14.43 10.91
CA GLN A 6 16.40 -14.98 10.66
C GLN A 6 15.32 -13.92 10.86
N GLU A 7 15.47 -13.04 11.86
CA GLU A 7 14.54 -11.91 12.07
C GLU A 7 14.55 -10.94 10.87
N LYS A 8 15.73 -10.61 10.35
CA LYS A 8 15.86 -9.77 9.14
C LYS A 8 15.18 -10.40 7.93
N TRP A 9 15.37 -11.70 7.71
CA TRP A 9 14.72 -12.42 6.60
C TRP A 9 13.20 -12.48 6.75
N ALA A 10 12.70 -12.67 7.97
CA ALA A 10 11.27 -12.67 8.26
C ALA A 10 10.64 -11.29 7.99
N ILE A 11 11.30 -10.20 8.39
CA ILE A 11 10.84 -8.83 8.13
C ILE A 11 10.85 -8.53 6.62
N SER A 12 11.92 -8.90 5.91
CA SER A 12 12.00 -8.72 4.45
C SER A 12 10.87 -9.46 3.72
N LEU A 13 10.60 -10.72 4.09
CA LEU A 13 9.50 -11.49 3.52
C LEU A 13 8.14 -10.85 3.80
N LEU A 14 7.91 -10.41 5.04
CA LEU A 14 6.69 -9.70 5.42
C LEU A 14 6.49 -8.45 4.57
N LEU A 15 7.53 -7.65 4.36
CA LEU A 15 7.48 -6.44 3.54
C LEU A 15 7.13 -6.74 2.07
N VAL A 16 7.63 -7.84 1.52
CA VAL A 16 7.27 -8.28 0.16
C VAL A 16 5.78 -8.62 0.08
N PHE A 17 5.24 -9.37 1.05
CA PHE A 17 3.80 -9.68 1.08
C PHE A 17 2.95 -8.43 1.23
N VAL A 18 3.36 -7.47 2.07
CA VAL A 18 2.69 -6.17 2.19
C VAL A 18 2.69 -5.42 0.87
N ALA A 19 3.84 -5.34 0.18
CA ALA A 19 3.93 -4.69 -1.13
C ALA A 19 2.98 -5.32 -2.16
N ILE A 20 2.95 -6.66 -2.25
CA ILE A 20 2.00 -7.38 -3.14
C ILE A 20 0.55 -7.03 -2.79
N GLY A 21 0.21 -7.01 -1.50
CA GLY A 21 -1.12 -6.62 -1.03
C GLY A 21 -1.50 -5.19 -1.44
N LEU A 22 -0.57 -4.24 -1.36
CA LEU A 22 -0.80 -2.86 -1.79
C LEU A 22 -1.09 -2.75 -3.29
N TYR A 23 -0.38 -3.52 -4.13
CA TYR A 23 -0.66 -3.55 -5.57
C TYR A 23 -2.02 -4.17 -5.89
N ALA A 24 -2.41 -5.24 -5.20
CA ALA A 24 -3.75 -5.82 -5.36
C ALA A 24 -4.83 -4.80 -4.98
N ALA A 25 -4.64 -4.10 -3.86
CA ALA A 25 -5.57 -3.05 -3.40
C ALA A 25 -5.66 -1.87 -4.38
N ALA A 26 -4.53 -1.45 -4.97
CA ALA A 26 -4.51 -0.43 -6.01
C ALA A 26 -5.31 -0.87 -7.26
N GLY A 27 -5.15 -2.13 -7.68
CA GLY A 27 -5.92 -2.72 -8.78
C GLY A 27 -7.43 -2.72 -8.51
N VAL A 28 -7.86 -3.15 -7.31
CA VAL A 28 -9.26 -3.08 -6.89
C VAL A 28 -9.76 -1.63 -6.91
N SER A 29 -8.97 -0.70 -6.41
CA SER A 29 -9.34 0.72 -6.37
C SER A 29 -9.46 1.36 -7.75
N LEU A 30 -8.77 0.85 -8.78
CA LEU A 30 -8.89 1.37 -10.15
C LEU A 30 -9.97 0.66 -10.97
N LEU A 31 -10.04 -0.66 -10.86
CA LEU A 31 -10.79 -1.53 -11.79
C LEU A 31 -12.04 -2.17 -11.18
N GLY A 32 -12.20 -2.12 -9.86
CA GLY A 32 -13.36 -2.68 -9.19
C GLY A 32 -14.69 -2.03 -9.61
N PRO A 33 -15.82 -2.70 -9.40
CA PRO A 33 -17.14 -2.19 -9.77
C PRO A 33 -17.46 -0.87 -9.04
N PRO A 34 -18.23 0.04 -9.67
CA PRO A 34 -18.71 1.26 -9.02
C PRO A 34 -19.81 0.96 -8.00
N GLY A 35 -19.87 1.72 -6.91
CA GLY A 35 -20.93 1.62 -5.90
C GLY A 35 -20.50 2.16 -4.54
N LEU A 36 -21.46 2.68 -3.76
CA LEU A 36 -21.19 3.34 -2.47
C LEU A 36 -20.36 2.47 -1.51
N ASP A 37 -20.74 1.20 -1.32
CA ASP A 37 -20.02 0.29 -0.43
C ASP A 37 -18.61 -0.07 -0.96
N PRO A 38 -18.42 -0.49 -2.24
CA PRO A 38 -17.10 -0.68 -2.83
C PRO A 38 -16.20 0.56 -2.74
N ASP A 39 -16.77 1.74 -2.97
CA ASP A 39 -16.02 3.00 -3.02
C ASP A 39 -15.61 3.46 -1.62
N PHE A 40 -16.46 3.28 -0.61
CA PHE A 40 -16.12 3.48 0.80
C PHE A 40 -14.99 2.53 1.25
N ASN A 41 -15.09 1.25 0.90
CA ASN A 41 -14.06 0.25 1.21
C ASN A 41 -12.73 0.56 0.52
N ALA A 42 -12.76 1.03 -0.73
CA ALA A 42 -11.56 1.46 -1.45
C ALA A 42 -10.90 2.66 -0.75
N GLY A 43 -11.70 3.64 -0.29
CA GLY A 43 -11.23 4.78 0.50
C GLY A 43 -10.58 4.36 1.83
N TRP A 44 -11.23 3.45 2.57
CA TRP A 44 -10.67 2.92 3.82
C TRP A 44 -9.35 2.18 3.58
N THR A 45 -9.29 1.36 2.54
CA THR A 45 -8.08 0.62 2.19
C THR A 45 -6.95 1.57 1.80
N ALA A 46 -7.24 2.66 1.08
CA ALA A 46 -6.25 3.69 0.74
C ALA A 46 -5.69 4.39 2.00
N ALA A 47 -6.54 4.68 2.99
CA ALA A 47 -6.09 5.27 4.25
C ALA A 47 -5.14 4.32 5.02
N VAL A 48 -5.45 3.03 5.07
CA VAL A 48 -4.57 2.01 5.69
C VAL A 48 -3.24 1.92 4.93
N SER A 49 -3.26 1.94 3.59
CA SER A 49 -2.06 1.96 2.75
C SER A 49 -1.17 3.17 3.02
N MET A 50 -1.75 4.36 3.19
CA MET A 50 -1.01 5.57 3.56
C MET A 50 -0.33 5.44 4.92
N VAL A 51 -1.04 4.91 5.92
CA VAL A 51 -0.47 4.69 7.27
C VAL A 51 0.70 3.70 7.19
N ALA A 52 0.55 2.60 6.47
CA ALA A 52 1.61 1.62 6.27
C ALA A 52 2.84 2.24 5.57
N CYS A 53 2.62 2.98 4.48
CA CYS A 53 3.66 3.68 3.74
C CYS A 53 4.41 4.69 4.65
N TYR A 54 3.67 5.45 5.47
CA TYR A 54 4.26 6.38 6.43
C TYR A 54 5.07 5.66 7.52
N GLN A 55 4.58 4.56 8.08
CA GLN A 55 5.31 3.80 9.09
C GLN A 55 6.62 3.21 8.52
N ILE A 56 6.59 2.72 7.29
CA ILE A 56 7.77 2.17 6.60
C ILE A 56 8.79 3.29 6.32
N ALA A 57 8.33 4.46 5.87
CA ALA A 57 9.18 5.63 5.65
C ALA A 57 9.77 6.19 6.95
N HIS A 58 8.95 6.34 8.00
CA HIS A 58 9.33 7.05 9.22
C HIS A 58 10.15 6.17 10.19
N ARG A 59 9.79 4.89 10.34
CA ARG A 59 10.51 3.99 11.28
C ARG A 59 11.84 3.47 10.74
N ASN A 60 12.30 3.89 9.56
CA ASN A 60 13.58 3.46 8.98
C ASN A 60 13.74 1.92 9.01
N ILE A 61 12.62 1.15 8.88
CA ILE A 61 12.63 -0.31 8.99
C ILE A 61 13.63 -0.93 8.00
N HIS A 62 13.98 -0.20 6.94
CA HIS A 62 15.24 -0.41 6.25
C HIS A 62 15.87 0.91 5.77
N ARG A 63 16.76 1.50 6.58
CA ARG A 63 17.78 2.46 6.09
C ARG A 63 18.61 1.90 4.90
N ALA A 64 18.58 0.58 4.70
CA ALA A 64 19.25 -0.16 3.64
C ALA A 64 18.38 -0.47 2.40
N MET A 65 17.05 -0.31 2.47
CA MET A 65 16.20 -0.43 1.29
C MET A 65 16.36 0.89 0.55
N GLY A 66 17.13 0.86 -0.54
CA GLY A 66 17.39 2.06 -1.33
C GLY A 66 16.08 2.77 -1.69
N PRO A 67 16.12 4.10 -1.90
CA PRO A 67 14.93 4.92 -2.12
C PRO A 67 13.99 4.35 -3.18
N TRP A 68 14.54 3.68 -4.20
CA TRP A 68 13.77 2.99 -5.24
C TRP A 68 12.88 1.85 -4.75
N LEU A 69 13.32 1.04 -3.79
CA LEU A 69 12.49 -0.06 -3.24
C LEU A 69 11.32 0.49 -2.44
N PHE A 70 11.53 1.58 -1.70
CA PHE A 70 10.44 2.27 -1.02
C PHE A 70 9.45 2.85 -2.03
N VAL A 71 9.96 3.58 -3.03
CA VAL A 71 9.13 4.22 -4.05
C VAL A 71 8.31 3.19 -4.82
N LEU A 72 8.94 2.14 -5.34
CA LEU A 72 8.26 1.13 -6.16
C LEU A 72 7.41 0.17 -5.30
N GLY A 73 7.85 -0.20 -4.12
CA GLY A 73 7.15 -1.19 -3.28
C GLY A 73 5.97 -0.63 -2.51
N PHE A 74 6.02 0.64 -2.10
CA PHE A 74 5.05 1.20 -1.16
C PHE A 74 4.45 2.52 -1.64
N LEU A 75 5.28 3.47 -2.09
CA LEU A 75 4.76 4.79 -2.49
C LEU A 75 3.90 4.71 -3.75
N LEU A 76 4.40 4.03 -4.79
CA LEU A 76 3.72 3.91 -6.08
C LEU A 76 2.34 3.26 -5.95
N PRO A 77 2.17 2.05 -5.36
CA PRO A 77 0.85 1.46 -5.23
C PRO A 77 -0.09 2.31 -4.37
N THR A 78 0.43 2.97 -3.32
CA THR A 78 -0.39 3.88 -2.49
C THR A 78 -0.87 5.09 -3.30
N ALA A 79 -0.02 5.70 -4.11
CA ALA A 79 -0.39 6.83 -4.98
C ALA A 79 -1.40 6.42 -6.05
N VAL A 80 -1.21 5.25 -6.66
CA VAL A 80 -2.14 4.68 -7.65
C VAL A 80 -3.50 4.39 -7.02
N GLN A 81 -3.51 3.84 -5.80
CA GLN A 81 -4.74 3.59 -5.06
C GLN A 81 -5.50 4.89 -4.76
N LEU A 82 -4.81 5.95 -4.31
CA LEU A 82 -5.40 7.26 -4.07
C LEU A 82 -6.00 7.86 -5.35
N ALA A 83 -5.30 7.75 -6.49
CA ALA A 83 -5.82 8.19 -7.78
C ALA A 83 -7.09 7.40 -8.15
N GLY A 84 -7.12 6.09 -7.93
CA GLY A 84 -8.31 5.26 -8.13
C GLY A 84 -9.49 5.69 -7.26
N VAL A 85 -9.26 5.96 -5.97
CA VAL A 85 -10.30 6.49 -5.07
C VAL A 85 -10.81 7.86 -5.55
N ALA A 86 -9.93 8.76 -5.98
CA ALA A 86 -10.33 10.05 -6.51
C ALA A 86 -11.25 9.92 -7.74
N VAL A 87 -10.91 9.02 -8.67
CA VAL A 87 -11.75 8.72 -9.84
C VAL A 87 -13.10 8.14 -9.42
N ARG A 88 -13.13 7.25 -8.43
CA ARG A 88 -14.38 6.69 -7.88
C ARG A 88 -15.28 7.75 -7.28
N LEU A 89 -14.71 8.67 -6.48
CA LEU A 89 -15.46 9.79 -5.91
C LEU A 89 -16.07 10.64 -7.02
N ILE A 90 -15.31 10.98 -8.07
CA ILE A 90 -15.84 11.76 -9.19
C ILE A 90 -17.06 11.05 -9.82
N ARG A 91 -17.01 9.73 -10.04
CA ARG A 91 -18.13 8.97 -10.63
C ARG A 91 -19.39 8.90 -9.77
N ILE A 92 -19.27 9.07 -8.45
CA ILE A 92 -20.43 9.04 -7.55
C ILE A 92 -21.10 10.42 -7.48
N TYR A 93 -20.29 11.49 -7.50
CA TYR A 93 -20.77 12.85 -7.28
C TYR A 93 -21.07 13.64 -8.57
N PHE A 94 -20.59 13.18 -9.73
CA PHE A 94 -20.82 13.79 -11.05
C PHE A 94 -21.31 12.75 -12.06
#